data_AF-G1V2L9-F1
#
_entry.id   AF-G1V2L9-F1
#
_cell.length_a   1.000
_cell.length_b   1.000
_cell.length_c   1.000
_cell.angle_alpha   90.00
_cell.angle_beta   90.00
_cell.angle_gamma   90.00
#
_symmetry.space_group_name_H-M   'P 1'
#
loop_
_entity.id
_entity.type
_entity.pdbx_description
1 polymer ?
#
loop_
_entity_poly.entity_id
_entity_poly.type
_entity_poly.pdbx_seq_one_letter_code
_entity_poly.pdbx_strand_id
1 'polypeptide(L)'
;MDLSGVDIFDYLIPRFHIPRMVHRIEPQQPLPPIERRFDYITAFAICFHELEKNGEWTGRWDREDWLFFLDDIAKNYIAPGGRMYLFFNDWPHGDFKEVKSRIFPCRYNVRVGHKVLDFRFD
;
A
#
# COMPACT_ATOMS: atom_id res chain seq x y z
N MET A 1 4.07 2.32 -11.62
CA MET A 1 3.98 2.80 -13.03
C MET A 1 2.68 3.56 -13.09
N ASP A 2 2.71 4.85 -12.74
CA ASP A 2 1.56 5.67 -12.25
C ASP A 2 1.98 6.88 -11.38
N LEU A 3 3.28 7.04 -11.08
CA LEU A 3 3.79 8.13 -10.23
C LEU A 3 3.58 9.51 -10.86
N SER A 4 3.21 10.49 -10.04
CA SER A 4 3.01 11.88 -10.47
C SER A 4 4.33 12.62 -10.58
N GLY A 5 4.43 13.52 -11.57
CA GLY A 5 5.67 14.23 -11.87
C GLY A 5 6.64 13.43 -12.73
N VAL A 6 6.26 12.25 -13.22
CA VAL A 6 7.04 11.51 -14.20
C VAL A 6 6.43 11.72 -15.58
N ASP A 7 7.16 12.43 -16.45
CA ASP A 7 6.69 12.93 -17.75
C ASP A 7 5.91 11.90 -18.57
N ILE A 8 6.42 10.66 -18.65
CA ILE A 8 5.76 9.63 -19.45
C ILE A 8 4.39 9.23 -18.89
N PHE A 9 4.22 9.16 -17.56
CA PHE A 9 2.95 8.79 -16.95
C PHE A 9 1.95 9.94 -17.02
N ASP A 10 2.41 11.17 -16.75
CA ASP A 10 1.58 12.36 -16.85
C ASP A 10 1.15 12.64 -18.29
N TYR A 11 1.95 12.24 -19.28
CA TYR A 11 1.57 12.27 -20.70
C TYR A 11 0.54 11.19 -21.07
N LEU A 12 0.74 9.93 -20.67
CA LEU A 12 -0.06 8.79 -21.14
C LEU A 12 -1.40 8.64 -20.42
N ILE A 13 -1.47 8.89 -19.11
CA ILE A 13 -2.67 8.63 -18.29
C ILE A 13 -3.89 9.40 -18.78
N PRO A 14 -3.83 10.72 -19.04
CA PRO A 14 -4.97 11.46 -19.60
C PRO A 14 -5.34 10.98 -21.02
N ARG A 15 -4.36 10.64 -21.85
CA ARG A 15 -4.58 10.23 -23.26
C ARG A 15 -5.27 8.88 -23.37
N PHE A 16 -4.97 7.96 -22.48
CA PHE A 16 -5.66 6.68 -22.38
C PHE A 16 -6.91 6.73 -21.51
N HIS A 17 -7.29 7.91 -21.00
CA HIS A 17 -8.45 8.11 -20.13
C HIS A 17 -8.43 7.17 -18.92
N ILE A 18 -7.24 6.92 -18.37
CA ILE A 18 -7.07 6.04 -17.20
C ILE A 18 -7.50 6.81 -15.95
N PRO A 19 -8.49 6.34 -15.19
CA PRO A 19 -8.86 6.97 -13.92
C PRO A 19 -7.68 6.91 -12.94
N ARG A 20 -7.31 8.07 -12.39
CA ARG A 20 -6.17 8.19 -11.48
C ARG A 20 -6.49 9.11 -10.32
N MET A 21 -6.11 8.68 -9.13
CA MET A 21 -6.07 9.50 -7.93
C MET A 21 -4.63 9.58 -7.45
N VAL A 22 -4.14 10.79 -7.19
CA VAL A 22 -2.82 11.01 -6.58
C VAL A 22 -3.03 11.29 -5.11
N HIS A 23 -2.44 10.47 -4.26
CA HIS A 23 -2.52 10.63 -2.81
C HIS A 23 -1.26 10.06 -2.15
N ARG A 24 -0.80 10.72 -1.09
CA ARG A 24 0.26 10.21 -0.23
C ARG A 24 -0.37 9.43 0.91
N ILE A 25 -0.02 8.16 1.04
CA ILE A 25 -0.49 7.32 2.13
C ILE A 25 0.31 7.69 3.39
N GLU A 26 -0.38 8.14 4.43
CA GLU A 26 0.22 8.53 5.70
C GLU A 26 -0.17 7.53 6.82
N PRO A 27 0.70 7.32 7.83
CA PRO A 27 0.38 6.46 8.96
C PRO A 27 -0.87 6.98 9.68
N GLN A 28 -1.75 6.04 10.06
CA GLN A 28 -2.98 6.34 10.82
C GLN A 28 -3.93 7.35 10.17
N GLN A 29 -3.84 7.53 8.85
CA GLN A 29 -4.79 8.31 8.07
C GLN A 29 -5.52 7.42 7.07
N PRO A 30 -6.86 7.50 6.99
CA PRO A 30 -7.60 6.72 6.02
C PRO A 30 -7.23 7.18 4.61
N LEU A 31 -7.29 6.26 3.64
CA LEU A 31 -7.18 6.66 2.24
C LEU A 31 -8.34 7.61 1.85
N PRO A 32 -8.26 8.32 0.72
CA PRO A 32 -9.37 9.14 0.26
C PRO A 32 -10.59 8.26 -0.03
N PRO A 33 -11.81 8.73 0.24
CA PRO A 33 -13.02 7.95 -0.01
C PRO A 33 -13.13 7.61 -1.50
N ILE A 34 -13.42 6.33 -1.79
CA ILE A 34 -13.69 5.83 -3.14
C ILE A 34 -15.10 5.25 -3.13
N GLU A 35 -15.91 5.59 -4.14
CA GLU A 35 -17.33 5.20 -4.22
C GLU A 35 -17.56 3.69 -4.41
N ARG A 36 -16.49 2.91 -4.64
CA ARG A 36 -16.55 1.47 -4.87
C ARG A 36 -15.55 0.72 -4.02
N ARG A 37 -15.90 -0.54 -3.74
CA ARG A 37 -14.99 -1.54 -3.21
C ARG A 37 -14.37 -2.36 -4.33
N PHE A 38 -13.23 -2.97 -4.04
CA PHE A 38 -12.45 -3.74 -5.00
C PHE A 38 -12.37 -5.21 -4.58
N ASP A 39 -12.55 -6.12 -5.53
CA ASP A 39 -12.28 -7.54 -5.31
C ASP A 39 -10.78 -7.84 -5.23
N TYR A 40 -9.96 -6.98 -5.84
CA TYR A 40 -8.52 -7.10 -5.84
C TYR A 40 -7.81 -5.75 -5.81
N ILE A 41 -6.91 -5.58 -4.84
CA ILE A 41 -6.04 -4.42 -4.69
C ILE A 41 -4.60 -4.89 -4.88
N THR A 42 -3.82 -4.20 -5.71
CA THR A 42 -2.42 -4.55 -5.93
C THR A 42 -1.54 -3.33 -5.82
N ALA A 43 -0.38 -3.48 -5.17
CA ALA A 43 0.64 -2.45 -5.14
C ALA A 43 2.02 -3.09 -5.34
N PHE A 44 2.83 -2.49 -6.21
CA PHE A 44 4.12 -3.03 -6.63
C PHE A 44 5.25 -2.06 -6.33
N ALA A 45 6.38 -2.62 -5.89
CA ALA A 45 7.58 -1.90 -5.49
C ALA A 45 7.27 -0.86 -4.42
N ILE A 46 6.45 -1.24 -3.43
CA ILE A 46 5.97 -0.29 -2.42
C ILE A 46 7.10 0.13 -1.47
N CYS A 47 7.06 1.42 -1.13
CA CYS A 47 7.89 2.07 -0.13
C CYS A 47 7.12 3.15 0.65
N PHE A 48 5.79 3.21 0.54
CA PHE A 48 4.98 4.27 1.19
C PHE A 48 5.04 4.22 2.72
N HIS A 49 5.48 3.09 3.29
CA HIS A 49 5.65 2.91 4.72
C HIS A 49 6.94 3.54 5.27
N GLU A 50 7.76 4.13 4.40
CA GLU A 50 8.90 4.96 4.83
C GLU A 50 8.41 6.32 5.30
N LEU A 51 8.95 6.75 6.43
CA LEU A 51 8.66 8.04 7.02
C LEU A 51 9.74 9.03 6.63
N GLU A 52 9.28 10.20 6.20
CA GLU A 52 10.13 11.30 5.78
C GLU A 52 9.66 12.59 6.45
N LYS A 53 10.61 13.40 6.93
CA LYS A 53 10.35 14.73 7.48
C LYS A 53 11.31 15.71 6.83
N ASN A 54 10.77 16.71 6.14
CA ASN A 54 11.55 17.77 5.48
C ASN A 54 12.63 17.27 4.48
N GLY A 55 12.38 16.19 3.72
CA GLY A 55 13.40 15.64 2.81
C GLY A 55 14.22 14.50 3.42
N GLU A 56 14.13 14.26 4.73
CA GLU A 56 15.00 13.33 5.44
C GLU A 56 14.23 12.11 5.95
N TRP A 57 14.82 10.93 5.75
CA TRP A 57 14.30 9.67 6.26
C TRP A 57 14.32 9.67 7.80
N THR A 58 13.17 9.41 8.41
CA THR A 58 13.01 9.39 9.88
C THR A 58 12.66 8.01 10.42
N GLY A 59 12.39 7.04 9.56
CA GLY A 59 12.07 5.67 9.96
C GLY A 59 11.08 4.99 9.04
N ARG A 60 10.37 4.02 9.60
CA ARG A 60 9.29 3.28 8.94
C ARG A 60 8.10 3.15 9.88
N TRP A 61 6.93 2.98 9.29
CA TRP A 61 5.68 2.69 9.98
C TRP A 61 5.83 1.60 11.01
N ASP A 62 5.34 1.85 12.22
CA ASP A 62 5.29 0.85 13.27
C ASP A 62 4.16 -0.16 13.08
N ARG A 63 3.99 -1.03 14.06
CA ARG A 63 2.94 -2.06 14.01
C ARG A 63 1.54 -1.45 13.99
N GLU A 64 1.30 -0.39 14.76
CA GLU A 64 0.00 0.23 14.90
C GLU A 64 -0.41 0.91 13.58
N ASP A 65 0.55 1.56 12.93
CA ASP A 65 0.38 2.15 11.60
C ASP A 65 -0.02 1.10 10.55
N TRP A 66 0.69 -0.03 10.52
CA TRP A 66 0.37 -1.13 9.61
C TRP A 66 -1.00 -1.75 9.87
N LEU A 67 -1.35 -1.98 11.14
CA LEU A 67 -2.66 -2.53 11.49
C LEU A 67 -3.78 -1.55 11.15
N PHE A 68 -3.60 -0.25 11.40
CA PHE A 68 -4.56 0.77 10.97
C PHE A 68 -4.79 0.70 9.46
N PHE A 69 -3.72 0.67 8.65
CA PHE A 69 -3.85 0.60 7.19
C PHE A 69 -4.62 -0.65 6.74
N LEU A 70 -4.28 -1.82 7.27
CA LEU A 70 -4.97 -3.07 6.94
C LEU A 70 -6.45 -3.04 7.35
N ASP A 71 -6.74 -2.43 8.50
CA ASP A 71 -8.08 -2.27 9.04
C ASP A 71 -8.92 -1.33 8.18
N ASP A 72 -8.32 -0.23 7.73
CA ASP A 72 -8.94 0.73 6.81
C ASP A 72 -9.24 0.09 5.45
N ILE A 73 -8.28 -0.66 4.87
CA ILE A 73 -8.48 -1.47 3.66
C ILE A 73 -9.67 -2.43 3.82
N ALA A 74 -9.67 -3.22 4.88
CA ALA A 74 -10.72 -4.19 5.18
C ALA A 74 -12.10 -3.52 5.30
N LYS A 75 -12.15 -2.40 6.02
CA LYS A 75 -13.39 -1.73 6.36
C LYS A 75 -13.97 -0.96 5.18
N ASN A 76 -13.14 -0.29 4.38
CA ASN A 76 -13.61 0.75 3.46
C ASN A 76 -13.37 0.45 1.98
N TYR A 77 -12.33 -0.32 1.62
CA TYR A 77 -11.86 -0.40 0.22
C TYR A 77 -12.02 -1.78 -0.40
N ILE A 78 -11.93 -2.85 0.37
CA ILE A 78 -12.01 -4.21 -0.17
C ILE A 78 -13.45 -4.73 -0.10
N ALA A 79 -13.85 -5.50 -1.13
CA ALA A 79 -15.09 -6.25 -1.12
C ALA A 79 -14.95 -7.51 -0.25
N PRO A 80 -16.05 -8.05 0.32
CA PRO A 80 -16.00 -9.32 1.06
C PRO A 80 -15.37 -10.45 0.23
N GLY A 81 -14.41 -11.17 0.81
CA GLY A 81 -13.65 -12.22 0.13
C GLY A 81 -12.57 -11.70 -0.84
N GLY A 82 -12.40 -10.39 -0.92
CA GLY A 82 -11.40 -9.73 -1.75
C GLY A 82 -9.97 -9.99 -1.27
N ARG A 83 -9.00 -9.61 -2.11
CA ARG A 83 -7.57 -9.80 -1.83
C ARG A 83 -6.76 -8.53 -2.00
N MET A 84 -5.66 -8.44 -1.26
CA MET A 84 -4.67 -7.40 -1.44
C MET A 84 -3.28 -8.00 -1.60
N TYR A 85 -2.61 -7.66 -2.71
CA TYR A 85 -1.26 -8.10 -3.02
C TYR A 85 -0.28 -6.94 -2.90
N LEU A 86 0.63 -7.03 -1.94
CA LEU A 86 1.69 -6.04 -1.72
C LEU A 86 3.04 -6.65 -2.07
N PHE A 87 3.68 -6.12 -3.12
CA PHE A 87 5.07 -6.43 -3.48
C PHE A 87 6.00 -5.29 -3.05
N PHE A 88 6.93 -5.61 -2.17
CA PHE A 88 7.81 -4.64 -1.50
C PHE A 88 9.04 -4.33 -2.33
N ASN A 89 9.49 -3.07 -2.28
CA ASN A 89 10.78 -2.69 -2.84
C ASN A 89 11.95 -3.34 -2.08
N ASP A 90 13.14 -3.27 -2.66
CA ASP A 90 14.37 -3.73 -2.01
C ASP A 90 14.84 -2.78 -0.90
N TRP A 91 15.79 -3.26 -0.10
CA TRP A 91 16.56 -2.37 0.78
C TRP A 91 17.29 -1.31 -0.09
N PRO A 92 17.31 -0.03 0.32
CA PRO A 92 16.88 0.49 1.62
C PRO A 92 15.42 0.92 1.71
N HIS A 93 14.60 0.84 0.66
CA HIS A 93 13.30 1.53 0.62
C HIS A 93 12.06 0.66 0.91
N GLY A 94 12.21 -0.68 0.96
CA GLY A 94 11.08 -1.57 1.28
C GLY A 94 11.28 -2.43 2.53
N ASP A 95 12.50 -2.93 2.75
CA ASP A 95 12.90 -3.78 3.89
C ASP A 95 11.84 -4.80 4.33
N PHE A 96 11.52 -5.72 3.41
CA PHE A 96 10.46 -6.71 3.59
C PHE A 96 10.57 -7.52 4.89
N LYS A 97 11.79 -7.83 5.35
CA LYS A 97 11.99 -8.61 6.56
C LYS A 97 11.50 -7.86 7.79
N GLU A 98 11.81 -6.58 7.88
CA GLU A 98 11.35 -5.74 8.98
C GLU A 98 9.84 -5.51 8.90
N VAL A 99 9.29 -5.19 7.72
CA VAL A 99 7.85 -4.99 7.58
C VAL A 99 7.08 -6.24 8.01
N LYS A 100 7.55 -7.42 7.60
CA LYS A 100 6.97 -8.69 8.02
C LYS A 100 6.99 -8.84 9.54
N SER A 101 8.08 -8.51 10.23
CA SER A 101 8.13 -8.63 11.70
C SER A 101 7.18 -7.65 12.40
N ARG A 102 6.92 -6.47 11.82
CA ARG A 102 5.98 -5.48 12.37
C ARG A 102 4.53 -5.89 12.18
N ILE A 103 4.18 -6.49 11.03
CA ILE A 103 2.80 -6.90 10.71
C ILE A 103 2.40 -8.17 11.46
N PHE A 104 3.26 -9.18 11.52
CA PHE A 104 2.89 -10.48 12.08
C PHE A 104 3.03 -10.53 13.61
N PRO A 105 2.15 -11.26 14.33
CA PRO A 105 0.89 -11.84 13.85
C PRO A 105 -0.16 -10.77 13.53
N CYS A 106 -1.04 -10.98 12.56
CA CYS A 106 -2.20 -10.11 12.34
C CYS A 106 -3.48 -10.95 12.25
N ARG A 107 -4.65 -10.32 12.29
CA ARG A 107 -5.94 -11.01 12.25
C ARG A 107 -6.37 -11.47 10.85
N TYR A 108 -5.64 -11.05 9.82
CA TYR A 108 -5.96 -11.38 8.42
C TYR A 108 -5.21 -12.63 7.98
N ASN A 109 -5.81 -13.35 7.02
CA ASN A 109 -5.17 -14.47 6.38
C ASN A 109 -4.12 -13.97 5.39
N VAL A 110 -2.85 -14.29 5.62
CA VAL A 110 -1.74 -13.79 4.79
C VAL A 110 -0.89 -14.94 4.24
N ARG A 111 -0.69 -14.94 2.92
CA ARG A 111 0.33 -15.77 2.26
C ARG A 111 1.59 -14.93 2.10
N VAL A 112 2.71 -15.48 2.56
CA VAL A 112 4.01 -14.82 2.48
C VAL A 112 4.81 -15.41 1.33
N GLY A 113 5.13 -14.58 0.33
CA GLY A 113 6.01 -14.92 -0.78
C GLY A 113 7.37 -14.22 -0.68
N HIS A 114 8.19 -14.35 -1.73
CA HIS A 114 9.43 -13.58 -1.84
C HIS A 114 9.10 -12.10 -2.05
N LYS A 115 9.29 -11.28 -1.00
CA LYS A 115 8.95 -9.85 -0.95
C LYS A 115 7.46 -9.55 -1.16
N VAL A 116 6.60 -10.50 -0.81
CA VAL A 116 5.16 -10.42 -1.05
C VAL A 116 4.39 -10.71 0.23
N LEU A 117 3.39 -9.88 0.50
CA LEU A 117 2.27 -10.21 1.39
C LEU A 117 0.98 -10.23 0.56
N ASP A 118 0.34 -11.39 0.48
CA ASP A 118 -0.95 -11.59 -0.18
C ASP A 118 -2.02 -11.83 0.89
N PHE A 119 -2.79 -10.79 1.19
CA PHE A 119 -3.85 -10.76 2.20
C PHE A 119 -5.18 -11.21 1.61
N ARG A 120 -5.92 -12.01 2.38
CA ARG A 120 -7.34 -12.32 2.13
C ARG A 120 -8.19 -11.73 3.26
N PHE A 121 -9.27 -11.09 2.85
CA PHE A 121 -10.23 -10.42 3.73
C PHE A 121 -11.56 -11.15 3.66
N ASP A 122 -11.63 -12.28 4.36
CA ASP A 122 -12.80 -13.15 4.52
C ASP A 122 -13.62 -12.85 5.79
#